data_AF-A0A916LJ26-F1
#
_entry.id   AF-A0A916LJ26-F1
#
_cell.length_a   1.000
_cell.length_b   1.000
_cell.length_c   1.000
_cell.angle_alpha   90.00
_cell.angle_beta   90.00
_cell.angle_gamma   90.00
#
_symmetry.space_group_name_H-M   'P 1'
#
loop_
_entity.id
_entity.type
_entity.pdbx_description
1 polymer ?
#
loop_
_entity_poly.entity_id
_entity_poly.type
_entity_poly.pdbx_seq_one_letter_code
_entity_poly.pdbx_strand_id
1 'polypeptide(L)'
;MRVKFKKVLNQRLEIILFKNPFSLKIGDEVEAQVLFEGKPLVNKTVMLYSLVQGKVFEQDVKTDKNGVAKFKINNSGFHLIRLVHLRRCEKCSDADWESFWASFSFEIQQR
;
A
#
# COMPACT_ATOMS: atom_id res chain seq x y z
N MET A 1 20.16 12.15 2.44
CA MET A 1 19.83 10.84 1.83
C MET A 1 18.61 11.00 0.92
N ARG A 2 18.74 10.77 -0.41
CA ARG A 2 17.58 10.82 -1.33
C ARG A 2 16.91 9.45 -1.35
N VAL A 3 15.79 9.30 -0.65
CA VAL A 3 14.99 8.07 -0.69
C VAL A 3 14.25 8.01 -2.02
N LYS A 4 14.45 6.93 -2.80
CA LYS A 4 13.66 6.67 -4.02
C LYS A 4 12.37 5.93 -3.63
N PHE A 5 11.28 6.65 -3.43
CA PHE A 5 9.98 6.09 -3.01
C PHE A 5 8.94 5.96 -4.13
N LYS A 6 9.12 6.69 -5.25
CA LYS A 6 8.20 6.71 -6.41
C LYS A 6 8.74 5.95 -7.63
N LYS A 7 9.73 5.09 -7.45
CA LYS A 7 10.32 4.34 -8.56
C LYS A 7 9.44 3.11 -8.84
N VAL A 8 8.94 2.98 -10.07
CA VAL A 8 8.32 1.74 -10.54
C VAL A 8 9.39 0.64 -10.62
N LEU A 9 9.19 -0.45 -9.92
CA LEU A 9 10.08 -1.61 -9.82
C LEU A 9 9.64 -2.76 -10.74
N ASN A 10 8.48 -2.64 -11.38
CA ASN A 10 7.88 -3.67 -12.24
C ASN A 10 7.57 -4.97 -11.47
N GLN A 11 7.17 -4.83 -10.21
CA GLN A 11 6.63 -5.95 -9.46
C GLN A 11 5.25 -6.31 -10.03
N ARG A 12 4.86 -7.59 -9.92
CA ARG A 12 3.54 -8.03 -10.40
C ARG A 12 2.40 -7.36 -9.65
N LEU A 13 2.55 -7.17 -8.34
CA LEU A 13 1.68 -6.34 -7.52
C LEU A 13 2.56 -5.30 -6.85
N GLU A 14 2.27 -4.02 -7.05
CA GLU A 14 3.16 -2.94 -6.64
C GLU A 14 2.38 -1.82 -5.95
N ILE A 15 2.96 -1.27 -4.87
CA ILE A 15 2.45 -0.11 -4.14
C ILE A 15 3.44 1.04 -4.32
N ILE A 16 2.97 2.18 -4.81
CA ILE A 16 3.81 3.35 -5.10
C ILE A 16 3.25 4.56 -4.36
N LEU A 17 4.07 5.19 -3.52
CA LEU A 17 3.67 6.42 -2.83
C LEU A 17 3.86 7.65 -3.73
N PHE A 18 2.89 8.56 -3.70
CA PHE A 18 2.97 9.82 -4.46
C PHE A 18 3.85 10.86 -3.80
N LYS A 19 3.97 10.83 -2.47
CA LYS A 19 4.79 11.73 -1.66
C LYS A 19 5.85 10.96 -0.90
N ASN A 20 6.95 11.64 -0.60
CA ASN A 20 7.99 11.08 0.25
C ASN A 20 7.39 10.82 1.64
N PRO A 21 7.35 9.59 2.14
CA PRO A 21 6.73 9.31 3.43
C PRO A 21 7.42 10.03 4.59
N PHE A 22 8.72 10.34 4.46
CA PHE A 22 9.47 11.11 5.46
C PHE A 22 9.10 12.60 5.52
N SER A 23 8.27 13.08 4.61
CA SER A 23 7.75 14.45 4.62
C SER A 23 6.35 14.57 5.21
N LEU A 24 5.70 13.44 5.50
CA LEU A 24 4.36 13.39 6.07
C LEU A 24 4.39 13.62 7.59
N LYS A 25 3.32 14.21 8.10
CA LYS A 25 3.05 14.41 9.53
C LYS A 25 1.65 13.93 9.91
N ILE A 26 1.38 13.84 11.21
CA ILE A 26 0.04 13.56 11.72
C ILE A 26 -0.94 14.59 11.17
N GLY A 27 -2.09 14.11 10.68
CA GLY A 27 -3.12 14.91 10.02
C GLY A 27 -2.99 14.97 8.50
N ASP A 28 -1.87 14.57 7.91
CA ASP A 28 -1.72 14.50 6.45
C ASP A 28 -2.47 13.28 5.87
N GLU A 29 -2.67 13.34 4.55
CA GLU A 29 -3.11 12.21 3.73
C GLU A 29 -1.93 11.59 2.97
N VAL A 30 -1.80 10.27 3.03
CA VAL A 30 -0.91 9.49 2.16
C VAL A 30 -1.69 8.91 1.01
N GLU A 31 -1.19 9.13 -0.20
CA GLU A 31 -1.75 8.60 -1.44
C GLU A 31 -0.82 7.51 -2.00
N ALA A 32 -1.38 6.32 -2.19
CA ALA A 32 -0.68 5.14 -2.66
C ALA A 32 -1.35 4.61 -3.92
N GLN A 33 -0.64 4.56 -5.05
CA GLN A 33 -1.10 3.90 -6.25
C GLN A 33 -0.76 2.42 -6.20
N VAL A 34 -1.75 1.59 -6.48
CA VAL A 34 -1.62 0.14 -6.58
C VAL A 34 -1.68 -0.26 -8.05
N LEU A 35 -0.66 -0.99 -8.48
CA LEU A 35 -0.57 -1.55 -9.81
C LEU A 35 -0.59 -3.08 -9.73
N PHE A 36 -1.28 -3.72 -10.66
CA PHE A 36 -1.13 -5.14 -10.94
C PHE A 36 -0.70 -5.32 -12.40
N GLU A 37 0.42 -6.00 -12.61
CA GLU A 37 1.06 -6.21 -13.92
C GLU A 37 1.25 -4.87 -14.67
N GLY A 38 1.68 -3.85 -13.93
CA GLY A 38 1.92 -2.49 -14.45
C GLY A 38 0.65 -1.66 -14.72
N LYS A 39 -0.56 -2.19 -14.48
CA LYS A 39 -1.83 -1.49 -14.71
C LYS A 39 -2.50 -1.10 -13.38
N PRO A 40 -3.23 0.04 -13.33
CA PRO A 40 -4.01 0.41 -12.14
C PRO A 40 -4.95 -0.70 -11.67
N LEU A 41 -4.81 -1.08 -10.39
CA LEU A 41 -5.67 -2.08 -9.77
C LEU A 41 -6.84 -1.39 -9.07
N VAL A 42 -7.98 -1.28 -9.76
CA VAL A 42 -9.16 -0.53 -9.32
C VAL A 42 -10.08 -1.33 -8.39
N ASN A 43 -10.82 -0.65 -7.51
CA ASN A 43 -11.82 -1.24 -6.60
C ASN A 43 -11.27 -2.41 -5.76
N LYS A 44 -10.01 -2.30 -5.29
CA LYS A 44 -9.40 -3.24 -4.36
C LYS A 44 -9.22 -2.64 -2.99
N THR A 45 -9.51 -3.46 -1.97
CA THR A 45 -9.27 -3.09 -0.58
C THR A 45 -7.77 -3.11 -0.30
N VAL A 46 -7.29 -2.00 0.26
CA VAL A 46 -5.91 -1.81 0.71
C VAL A 46 -6.00 -1.40 2.17
N MET A 47 -5.18 -2.02 3.01
CA MET A 47 -5.13 -1.75 4.44
C MET A 47 -3.93 -0.85 4.74
N LEU A 48 -4.10 0.10 5.67
CA LEU A 48 -3.00 0.74 6.38
C LEU A 48 -3.04 0.31 7.84
N TYR A 49 -1.96 -0.32 8.31
CA TYR A 49 -1.73 -0.62 9.72
C TYR A 49 -0.78 0.41 10.31
N SER A 50 -1.05 0.83 11.55
CA SER A 50 -0.14 1.65 12.34
C SER A 50 -0.02 1.12 13.76
N LEU A 51 1.13 1.36 14.39
CA LEU A 51 1.43 0.88 15.74
C LEU A 51 1.60 2.05 16.71
N VAL A 52 0.83 2.04 17.81
CA VAL A 52 0.98 3.00 18.92
C VAL A 52 1.01 2.23 20.23
N GLN A 53 2.13 2.33 20.96
CA GLN A 53 2.29 1.68 22.27
C GLN A 53 1.93 0.17 22.28
N GLY A 54 2.31 -0.55 21.21
CA GLY A 54 2.01 -1.98 21.07
C GLY A 54 0.60 -2.30 20.58
N LYS A 55 -0.28 -1.31 20.41
CA LYS A 55 -1.62 -1.49 19.84
C LYS A 55 -1.61 -1.19 18.33
N VAL A 56 -2.19 -2.10 17.55
CA VAL A 56 -2.38 -1.94 16.11
C VAL A 56 -3.69 -1.21 15.83
N PHE A 57 -3.62 -0.23 14.92
CA PHE A 57 -4.77 0.45 14.35
C PHE A 57 -4.83 0.18 12.84
N GLU A 58 -6.03 0.11 12.28
CA GLU A 58 -6.29 -0.29 10.90
C GLU A 58 -7.20 0.72 10.20
N GLN A 59 -6.92 0.98 8.92
CA GLN A 59 -7.78 1.69 8.00
C GLN A 59 -7.89 0.87 6.71
N ASP A 60 -9.13 0.60 6.28
CA ASP A 60 -9.42 -0.07 5.01
C ASP A 60 -10.00 0.91 4.02
N VAL A 61 -9.39 0.99 2.84
CA VAL A 61 -9.89 1.85 1.75
C VAL A 61 -9.88 1.09 0.44
N LYS A 62 -10.79 1.48 -0.46
CA LYS A 62 -10.82 0.95 -1.83
C LYS A 62 -10.05 1.87 -2.77
N THR A 63 -9.27 1.27 -3.66
CA THR A 63 -8.63 2.00 -4.75
C THR A 63 -9.66 2.61 -5.71
N ASP A 64 -9.40 3.83 -6.14
CA ASP A 64 -10.24 4.55 -7.10
C ASP A 64 -10.04 4.05 -8.55
N LYS A 65 -10.63 4.78 -9.51
CA LYS A 65 -10.50 4.48 -10.96
C LYS A 65 -9.07 4.54 -11.51
N ASN A 66 -8.16 5.20 -10.79
CA ASN A 66 -6.74 5.31 -11.13
C ASN A 66 -5.87 4.34 -10.31
N GLY A 67 -6.49 3.44 -9.54
CA GLY A 67 -5.80 2.50 -8.65
C GLY A 67 -5.24 3.17 -7.39
N VAL A 68 -5.73 4.36 -7.01
CA VAL A 68 -5.18 5.12 -5.88
C VAL A 68 -5.99 4.88 -4.61
N ALA A 69 -5.29 4.50 -3.54
CA ALA A 69 -5.78 4.41 -2.17
C ALA A 69 -5.32 5.63 -1.36
N LYS A 70 -6.20 6.16 -0.50
CA LYS A 70 -5.96 7.37 0.30
C LYS A 70 -6.17 7.08 1.77
N PHE A 71 -5.17 7.34 2.60
CA PHE A 71 -5.24 7.09 4.04
C PHE A 71 -4.89 8.33 4.85
N LYS A 72 -5.53 8.49 6.01
CA LYS A 72 -5.16 9.55 6.97
C LYS A 72 -4.05 9.05 7.89
N ILE A 73 -3.05 9.89 8.13
CA ILE A 73 -2.01 9.61 9.13
C ILE A 73 -2.50 10.11 10.50
N ASN A 74 -2.93 9.18 11.35
CA ASN A 74 -3.55 9.50 12.64
C ASN A 74 -2.55 9.47 13.82
N ASN A 75 -1.36 8.91 13.62
CA ASN A 75 -0.35 8.76 14.65
C ASN A 75 1.06 8.83 14.06
N SER A 76 2.05 9.08 14.91
CA SER A 76 3.46 8.92 14.58
C SER A 76 3.90 7.46 14.72
N GLY A 77 5.11 7.14 14.29
CA GLY A 77 5.69 5.81 14.36
C GLY A 77 5.43 4.98 13.11
N PHE A 78 5.46 3.65 13.28
CA PHE A 78 5.44 2.69 12.18
C PHE A 78 4.08 2.63 11.48
N HIS A 79 4.14 2.58 10.15
CA HIS A 79 3.02 2.44 9.24
C HIS A 79 3.32 1.36 8.19
N LEU A 80 2.31 0.57 7.84
CA LEU A 80 2.38 -0.51 6.86
C LEU A 80 1.15 -0.46 5.96
N ILE A 81 1.33 -0.11 4.70
CA ILE A 81 0.30 -0.30 3.67
C ILE A 81 0.44 -1.71 3.12
N ARG A 82 -0.66 -2.46 3.00
CA ARG A 82 -0.65 -3.81 2.44
C ARG A 82 -1.93 -4.15 1.69
N LEU A 83 -1.81 -5.12 0.78
CA LEU A 83 -2.97 -5.77 0.18
C LEU A 83 -2.62 -7.18 -0.30
N VAL A 84 -3.68 -7.95 -0.55
CA VAL A 84 -3.62 -9.22 -1.26
C VAL A 84 -4.48 -9.12 -2.52
N HIS A 85 -3.96 -9.62 -3.63
CA HIS A 85 -4.72 -9.76 -4.88
C HIS A 85 -4.77 -11.24 -5.27
N LEU A 86 -5.98 -11.81 -5.30
CA LEU A 86 -6.22 -13.17 -5.78
C LEU A 86 -6.81 -13.13 -7.17
N ARG A 87 -6.36 -14.04 -8.03
CA ARG A 87 -6.96 -14.30 -9.34
C ARG A 87 -7.02 -15.80 -9.59
N ARG A 88 -7.97 -16.22 -10.41
CA ARG A 88 -8.03 -17.62 -10.84
C ARG A 88 -6.79 -17.95 -11.65
N CYS A 89 -6.20 -19.13 -11.44
CA CYS A 89 -5.13 -19.58 -12.30
C CYS A 89 -5.71 -20.23 -13.55
N GLU A 90 -5.62 -19.55 -14.69
CA GLU A 90 -6.16 -20.07 -15.95
C GLU A 90 -5.22 -21.07 -16.65
N LYS A 91 -3.94 -21.11 -16.25
CA LYS A 91 -2.89 -21.91 -16.91
C LYS A 91 -2.09 -22.80 -15.96
N CYS A 92 -2.63 -23.08 -14.77
CA CYS A 92 -2.03 -24.01 -13.81
C CYS A 92 -2.69 -25.38 -13.97
N SER A 93 -1.90 -26.45 -13.87
CA SER A 93 -2.40 -27.82 -13.82
C SER A 93 -2.74 -28.29 -12.41
N ASP A 94 -2.23 -27.61 -11.39
CA ASP A 94 -2.20 -28.04 -9.99
C ASP A 94 -2.69 -26.99 -9.00
N ALA A 95 -3.20 -25.84 -9.47
CA ALA A 95 -3.72 -24.77 -8.62
C ALA A 95 -4.92 -24.06 -9.25
N ASP A 96 -5.96 -23.81 -8.44
CA ASP A 96 -7.13 -23.04 -8.86
C ASP A 96 -6.93 -21.52 -8.78
N TRP A 97 -6.04 -21.05 -7.91
CA TRP A 97 -5.86 -19.63 -7.58
C TRP A 97 -4.39 -19.25 -7.46
N GLU A 98 -4.06 -18.06 -7.95
CA GLU A 98 -2.80 -17.38 -7.67
C GLU A 98 -3.05 -16.21 -6.72
N SER A 99 -2.18 -16.05 -5.74
CA SER A 99 -2.23 -14.96 -4.77
C SER A 99 -0.98 -14.11 -4.86
N PHE A 100 -1.16 -12.79 -4.80
CA PHE A 100 -0.09 -11.80 -4.81
C PHE A 100 -0.21 -10.92 -3.58
N TRP A 101 0.92 -10.64 -2.94
CA TRP A 101 1.01 -9.76 -1.78
C TRP A 101 1.96 -8.62 -2.10
N ALA A 102 1.60 -7.43 -1.65
CA ALA A 102 2.51 -6.30 -1.63
C ALA A 102 2.35 -5.57 -0.31
N SER A 103 3.48 -5.05 0.18
CA SER A 103 3.54 -4.22 1.37
C SER A 103 4.51 -3.07 1.18
N PHE A 104 4.20 -1.94 1.79
CA PHE A 104 5.06 -0.77 1.85
C PHE A 104 5.04 -0.23 3.28
N SER A 105 6.19 -0.21 3.94
CA SER A 105 6.31 0.31 5.30
C SER A 105 7.10 1.61 5.35
N PHE A 106 6.72 2.51 6.26
CA PHE A 106 7.43 3.74 6.56
C PHE A 106 7.18 4.19 7.99
N GLU A 107 7.93 5.19 8.44
CA GLU A 107 7.77 5.76 9.77
C GLU A 107 7.44 7.25 9.68
N ILE A 108 6.49 7.70 10.48
CA ILE A 108 6.14 9.11 10.67
C ILE A 108 6.87 9.60 11.92
N GLN A 109 7.69 10.64 11.79
CA GLN A 109 8.47 11.13 12.93
C GLN A 109 7.58 11.68 14.05
N GLN A 110 7.95 11.36 15.28
CA GLN A 110 7.49 12.06 16.48
C GLN A 110 8.22 13.41 16.51
N ARG A 111 7.51 14.51 16.26
CA ARG A 111 8.06 15.87 16.44
C ARG A 111 7.41 16.51 17.65
#